data_AF-A0A5C8JFG8-F1
#
_entry.id   AF-A0A5C8JFG8-F1
#
_cell.length_a   1.000
_cell.length_b   1.000
_cell.length_c   1.000
_cell.angle_alpha   90.00
_cell.angle_beta   90.00
_cell.angle_gamma   90.00
#
_symmetry.space_group_name_H-M   'P 1'
#
loop_
_entity.id
_entity.type
_entity.pdbx_description
1 polymer ?
#
loop_
_entity_poly.entity_id
_entity_poly.type
_entity_poly.pdbx_seq_one_letter_code
_entity_poly.pdbx_strand_id
1 'polypeptide(L)'
;MPPFEGTVRGLIEAALRDTDPDGPVRWQMISRLRERGDLECFIEARRLCAADGTAERLLGVDILGLLGAYVDRALPILRYLAASEDDAVVLYSVLIAFGHLGDPRSLPSVIDLAAHRDPRVRYGAAYALQHVLGDPPDRTGLAALRSLTLDADADVAGWASLGVALATGREL
;
A
#
# COMPACT_ATOMS: atom_id res chain seq x y z
N MET A 1 18.25 -20.16 -15.59
CA MET A 1 18.49 -19.27 -14.43
C MET A 1 18.69 -20.15 -13.21
N PRO A 2 19.74 -19.99 -12.41
CA PRO A 2 19.88 -20.81 -11.20
C PRO A 2 18.78 -20.41 -10.21
N PRO A 3 18.31 -21.35 -9.37
CA PRO A 3 17.37 -21.02 -8.32
C PRO A 3 18.12 -20.16 -7.31
N PHE A 4 17.66 -18.93 -7.10
CA PHE A 4 17.97 -18.25 -5.85
C PHE A 4 17.16 -18.99 -4.77
N GLU A 5 17.75 -20.00 -4.15
CA GLU A 5 17.32 -20.50 -2.83
C GLU A 5 17.65 -19.42 -1.78
N GLY A 6 17.05 -18.25 -1.95
CA GLY A 6 17.27 -17.10 -1.08
C GLY A 6 16.51 -17.32 0.21
N THR A 7 17.24 -17.34 1.34
CA THR A 7 16.64 -17.11 2.65
C THR A 7 15.87 -15.79 2.63
N VAL A 8 14.87 -15.61 3.50
CA VAL A 8 14.11 -14.35 3.59
C VAL A 8 15.06 -13.16 3.74
N ARG A 9 16.07 -13.31 4.59
CA ARG A 9 17.16 -12.33 4.74
C ARG A 9 17.89 -12.02 3.43
N GLY A 10 18.29 -13.04 2.67
CA GLY A 10 19.01 -12.84 1.41
C GLY A 10 18.17 -12.11 0.35
N LEU A 11 16.86 -12.40 0.30
CA LEU A 11 15.92 -11.69 -0.58
C LEU A 11 15.76 -10.22 -0.16
N ILE A 12 15.64 -9.94 1.14
CA ILE A 12 15.57 -8.57 1.67
C ILE A 12 16.85 -7.79 1.37
N GLU A 13 18.02 -8.37 1.64
CA GLU A 13 19.29 -7.72 1.35
C GLU A 13 19.47 -7.44 -0.15
N ALA A 14 19.03 -8.35 -1.03
CA ALA A 14 19.04 -8.10 -2.47
C ALA A 14 18.04 -7.01 -2.88
N ALA A 15 16.85 -6.96 -2.27
CA ALA A 15 15.87 -5.91 -2.53
C ALA A 15 16.37 -4.52 -2.11
N LEU A 16 17.07 -4.42 -0.97
CA LEU A 16 17.61 -3.15 -0.47
C LEU A 16 18.84 -2.65 -1.24
N ARG A 17 19.54 -3.52 -1.97
CA ARG A 17 20.66 -3.11 -2.84
C ARG A 17 20.18 -2.39 -4.10
N ASP A 18 18.96 -2.66 -4.54
CA ASP A 18 18.31 -1.92 -5.61
C ASP A 18 17.56 -0.72 -5.00
N THR A 19 18.20 0.44 -5.07
CA THR A 19 17.74 1.67 -4.39
C THR A 19 16.58 2.35 -5.10
N ASP A 20 16.25 1.92 -6.32
CA ASP A 20 15.07 2.39 -7.03
C ASP A 20 13.82 1.70 -6.45
N PRO A 21 12.84 2.44 -5.89
CA PRO A 21 11.57 1.87 -5.44
C PRO A 21 10.84 1.07 -6.52
N ASP A 22 11.01 1.45 -7.79
CA ASP A 22 10.42 0.77 -8.95
C ASP A 22 11.42 -0.17 -9.65
N GLY A 23 12.58 -0.38 -9.01
CA GLY A 23 13.67 -1.19 -9.52
C GLY A 23 13.26 -2.64 -9.80
N PRO A 24 13.62 -3.20 -10.97
CA PRO A 24 13.19 -4.55 -11.35
C PRO A 24 13.77 -5.64 -10.45
N VAL A 25 14.97 -5.43 -9.87
CA VAL A 25 15.57 -6.42 -8.96
C VAL A 25 14.83 -6.38 -7.63
N ARG A 26 14.52 -5.18 -7.12
CA ARG A 26 13.69 -4.98 -5.92
C ARG A 26 12.37 -5.73 -6.03
N TRP A 27 11.60 -5.48 -7.09
CA TRP A 27 10.29 -6.11 -7.29
C TRP A 27 10.36 -7.61 -7.56
N GLN A 28 11.44 -8.10 -8.16
CA GLN A 28 11.68 -9.53 -8.28
C GLN A 28 11.86 -10.19 -6.90
N MET A 29 12.57 -9.54 -5.98
CA MET A 29 12.75 -10.09 -4.62
C MET A 29 11.45 -10.02 -3.80
N ILE A 30 10.71 -8.92 -3.89
CA ILE A 30 9.39 -8.77 -3.25
C ILE A 30 8.43 -9.86 -3.76
N SER A 31 8.43 -10.15 -5.06
CA SER A 31 7.61 -11.21 -5.65
C SER A 31 7.94 -12.59 -5.08
N ARG A 32 9.23 -12.91 -4.91
CA ARG A 32 9.65 -14.16 -4.26
C ARG A 32 9.25 -14.23 -2.79
N LEU A 33 9.34 -13.12 -2.05
CA LEU A 33 8.89 -13.05 -0.65
C LEU A 33 7.38 -13.27 -0.55
N ARG A 34 6.59 -12.70 -1.48
CA ARG A 34 5.16 -12.94 -1.61
C ARG A 34 4.85 -14.41 -1.92
N GLU A 35 5.56 -15.02 -2.89
CA GLU A 35 5.40 -16.43 -3.26
C GLU A 35 5.66 -17.38 -2.09
N ARG A 36 6.64 -17.04 -1.23
CA ARG A 36 6.88 -17.78 0.01
C ARG A 36 5.73 -17.62 1.00
N GLY A 37 5.32 -16.36 1.25
CA GLY A 37 4.15 -16.05 2.07
C GLY A 37 4.18 -16.63 3.49
N ASP A 38 5.36 -16.96 4.02
CA ASP A 38 5.52 -17.64 5.30
C ASP A 38 5.62 -16.64 6.48
N LEU A 39 5.62 -17.17 7.70
CA LEU A 39 5.65 -16.35 8.91
C LEU A 39 6.95 -15.56 9.03
N GLU A 40 8.05 -16.11 8.50
CA GLU A 40 9.36 -15.44 8.48
C GLU A 40 9.30 -14.18 7.61
N CYS A 41 8.70 -14.24 6.42
CA CYS A 41 8.47 -13.08 5.55
C CYS A 41 7.69 -11.99 6.29
N PHE A 42 6.62 -12.36 7.01
CA PHE A 42 5.84 -11.41 7.81
C PHE A 42 6.67 -10.78 8.94
N ILE A 43 7.42 -11.58 9.69
CA ILE A 43 8.23 -11.11 10.82
C ILE A 43 9.29 -10.11 10.36
N GLU A 44 9.99 -10.40 9.26
CA GLU A 44 11.01 -9.52 8.72
C GLU A 44 10.41 -8.25 8.11
N ALA A 45 9.29 -8.34 7.38
CA ALA A 45 8.60 -7.17 6.86
C ALA A 45 8.14 -6.22 7.98
N ARG A 46 7.60 -6.78 9.08
CA ARG A 46 7.29 -6.00 10.29
C ARG A 46 8.54 -5.33 10.88
N ARG A 47 9.68 -6.04 10.93
CA ARG A 47 10.94 -5.49 11.44
C ARG A 47 11.40 -4.31 10.60
N LEU A 48 11.30 -4.42 9.28
CA LEU A 48 11.63 -3.36 8.33
C LEU A 48 10.73 -2.12 8.49
N CYS A 49 9.42 -2.30 8.72
CA CYS A 49 8.50 -1.19 9.02
C CYS A 49 8.88 -0.38 10.28
N ALA A 50 9.63 -0.97 11.21
CA ALA A 50 10.08 -0.32 12.44
C ALA A 50 11.53 0.19 12.36
N ALA A 51 12.16 0.14 11.19
CA ALA A 51 13.54 0.60 11.00
C ALA A 51 13.63 2.13 10.90
N ASP A 52 14.79 2.68 11.27
CA ASP A 52 15.06 4.13 11.19
C ASP A 52 15.22 4.62 9.74
N GLY A 53 15.60 3.73 8.82
CA GLY A 53 15.81 4.07 7.41
C GLY A 53 14.52 4.02 6.59
N THR A 54 14.33 5.04 5.73
CA THR A 54 13.17 5.16 4.84
C THR A 54 13.10 3.99 3.85
N ALA A 55 14.24 3.54 3.31
CA ALA A 55 14.29 2.45 2.34
C ALA A 55 13.81 1.11 2.92
N GLU A 56 14.19 0.85 4.17
CA GLU A 56 13.72 -0.30 4.94
C GLU A 56 12.23 -0.21 5.23
N ARG A 57 11.73 0.93 5.74
CA ARG A 57 10.30 1.09 6.00
C ARG A 57 9.47 0.90 4.73
N LEU A 58 9.91 1.52 3.63
CA LEU A 58 9.29 1.36 2.31
C LEU A 58 9.22 -0.11 1.90
N LEU A 59 10.34 -0.83 1.98
CA LEU A 59 10.37 -2.26 1.64
C LEU A 59 9.47 -3.10 2.55
N GLY A 60 9.47 -2.82 3.85
CA GLY A 60 8.58 -3.49 4.80
C GLY A 60 7.11 -3.34 4.43
N VAL A 61 6.70 -2.12 4.08
CA VAL A 61 5.33 -1.82 3.64
C VAL A 61 4.99 -2.54 2.33
N ASP A 62 5.86 -2.47 1.32
CA ASP A 62 5.65 -3.14 0.03
C ASP A 62 5.45 -4.65 0.21
N ILE A 63 6.27 -5.28 1.07
CA ILE A 63 6.14 -6.71 1.38
C ILE A 63 4.82 -6.97 2.11
N LEU A 64 4.51 -6.23 3.19
CA LEU A 64 3.28 -6.44 3.98
C LEU A 64 2.02 -6.30 3.13
N GLY A 65 1.98 -5.34 2.19
CA GLY A 65 0.85 -5.13 1.29
C GLY A 65 0.53 -6.32 0.38
N LEU A 66 1.48 -7.22 0.17
CA LEU A 66 1.32 -8.41 -0.67
C LEU A 66 1.10 -9.70 0.12
N LEU A 67 1.21 -9.65 1.46
CA LEU A 67 1.06 -10.80 2.35
C LEU A 67 -0.39 -10.92 2.86
N GLY A 68 -1.35 -11.14 1.96
CA GLY A 68 -2.78 -11.17 2.27
C GLY A 68 -3.19 -12.14 3.40
N ALA A 69 -2.49 -13.27 3.55
CA ALA A 69 -2.71 -14.22 4.66
C ALA A 69 -2.45 -13.64 6.06
N TYR A 70 -1.78 -12.49 6.14
CA TYR A 70 -1.45 -11.79 7.39
C TYR A 70 -2.19 -10.46 7.55
N VAL A 71 -3.25 -10.20 6.78
CA VAL A 71 -4.00 -8.93 6.81
C VAL A 71 -4.34 -8.47 8.22
N ASP A 72 -4.82 -9.36 9.09
CA ASP A 72 -5.15 -9.06 10.49
C ASP A 72 -3.95 -8.55 11.30
N ARG A 73 -2.74 -9.02 10.98
CA ARG A 73 -1.50 -8.63 11.66
C ARG A 73 -0.80 -7.45 10.99
N ALA A 74 -0.96 -7.30 9.67
CA ALA A 74 -0.37 -6.21 8.89
C ALA A 74 -1.12 -4.89 9.11
N LEU A 75 -2.46 -4.93 9.20
CA LEU A 75 -3.29 -3.73 9.30
C LEU A 75 -2.91 -2.80 10.47
N PRO A 76 -2.70 -3.27 11.72
CA PRO A 76 -2.28 -2.37 12.80
C PRO A 76 -0.94 -1.68 12.52
N ILE A 77 0.00 -2.36 11.85
CA ILE A 77 1.32 -1.81 11.51
C ILE A 77 1.16 -0.73 10.42
N LEU A 78 0.41 -1.03 9.37
CA LEU A 78 0.16 -0.09 8.27
C LEU A 78 -0.64 1.15 8.74
N ARG A 79 -1.63 0.97 9.63
CA ARG A 79 -2.37 2.10 10.23
C ARG A 79 -1.50 2.96 11.13
N TYR A 80 -0.55 2.36 11.86
CA TYR A 80 0.42 3.12 12.64
C TYR A 80 1.28 4.00 11.72
N LEU A 81 1.86 3.41 10.66
CA LEU A 81 2.66 4.17 9.68
C LEU A 81 1.82 5.26 8.98
N ALA A 82 0.59 4.97 8.59
CA ALA A 82 -0.30 5.97 8.00
C ALA A 82 -0.52 7.21 8.88
N ALA A 83 -0.45 7.05 10.21
CA ALA A 83 -0.66 8.12 11.18
C ALA A 83 0.63 8.81 11.67
N SER A 84 1.79 8.17 11.52
CA SER A 84 3.05 8.64 12.12
C SER A 84 4.18 8.91 11.12
N GLU A 85 4.04 8.50 9.86
CA GLU A 85 5.07 8.69 8.84
C GLU A 85 4.95 10.06 8.18
N ASP A 86 6.11 10.69 7.92
CA ASP A 86 6.21 11.99 7.25
C ASP A 86 6.67 11.85 5.78
N ASP A 87 7.34 10.75 5.45
CA ASP A 87 7.84 10.49 4.10
C ASP A 87 6.69 10.14 3.14
N ALA A 88 6.50 11.01 2.14
CA ALA A 88 5.42 10.86 1.16
C ALA A 88 5.52 9.58 0.31
N VAL A 89 6.72 9.04 0.08
CA VAL A 89 6.91 7.80 -0.68
C VAL A 89 6.50 6.60 0.16
N VAL A 90 6.84 6.59 1.45
CA VAL A 90 6.37 5.55 2.38
C VAL A 90 4.85 5.62 2.56
N LEU A 91 4.27 6.82 2.76
CA LEU A 91 2.82 7.00 2.85
C LEU A 91 2.09 6.53 1.58
N TYR A 92 2.65 6.85 0.40
CA TYR A 92 2.14 6.33 -0.86
C TYR A 92 2.12 4.79 -0.86
N SER A 93 3.24 4.15 -0.51
CA SER A 93 3.31 2.67 -0.43
C SER A 93 2.34 2.10 0.61
N VAL A 94 2.12 2.77 1.74
CA VAL A 94 1.13 2.35 2.76
C VAL A 94 -0.28 2.33 2.17
N LEU A 95 -0.63 3.33 1.36
CA LEU A 95 -1.92 3.39 0.69
C LEU A 95 -2.06 2.33 -0.40
N ILE A 96 -1.01 2.07 -1.18
CA ILE A 96 -0.98 0.94 -2.12
C ILE A 96 -1.17 -0.39 -1.39
N ALA A 97 -0.50 -0.58 -0.25
CA ALA A 97 -0.65 -1.77 0.59
C ALA A 97 -2.08 -1.93 1.12
N PHE A 98 -2.74 -0.86 1.56
CA PHE A 98 -4.16 -0.92 1.93
C PHE A 98 -5.05 -1.34 0.76
N GLY A 99 -4.81 -0.79 -0.44
CA GLY A 99 -5.57 -1.18 -1.63
C GLY A 99 -5.39 -2.66 -2.00
N HIS A 100 -4.16 -3.17 -1.96
CA HIS A 100 -3.88 -4.59 -2.23
C HIS A 100 -4.50 -5.53 -1.19
N LEU A 101 -4.48 -5.15 0.10
CA LEU A 101 -5.10 -5.94 1.15
C LEU A 101 -6.63 -5.88 1.10
N GLY A 102 -7.20 -4.80 0.57
CA GLY A 102 -8.64 -4.67 0.30
C GLY A 102 -9.52 -4.70 1.55
N ASP A 103 -8.96 -4.50 2.74
CA ASP A 103 -9.68 -4.63 3.99
C ASP A 103 -10.32 -3.29 4.41
N PRO A 104 -11.66 -3.21 4.55
CA PRO A 104 -12.36 -1.97 4.91
C PRO A 104 -11.94 -1.36 6.26
N ARG A 105 -11.29 -2.12 7.16
CA ARG A 105 -10.75 -1.60 8.43
C ARG A 105 -9.60 -0.59 8.23
N SER A 106 -9.07 -0.47 7.01
CA SER A 106 -8.10 0.57 6.63
C SER A 106 -8.75 1.90 6.23
N LEU A 107 -10.05 1.91 5.95
CA LEU A 107 -10.76 3.05 5.36
C LEU A 107 -10.53 4.38 6.12
N PRO A 108 -10.56 4.44 7.47
CA PRO A 108 -10.30 5.70 8.18
C PRO A 108 -8.93 6.29 7.85
N SER A 109 -7.87 5.47 7.85
CA SER A 109 -6.51 5.91 7.53
C SER A 109 -6.38 6.39 6.09
N VAL A 110 -7.12 5.76 5.16
CA VAL A 110 -7.13 6.19 3.75
C VAL A 110 -7.84 7.54 3.59
N ILE A 111 -8.96 7.75 4.28
CA ILE A 111 -9.70 9.03 4.27
C ILE A 111 -8.83 10.15 4.84
N ASP A 112 -8.13 9.92 5.95
CA ASP A 112 -7.26 10.92 6.58
C ASP A 112 -6.16 11.42 5.62
N LEU A 113 -5.61 10.52 4.79
CA LEU A 113 -4.56 10.83 3.83
C LEU A 113 -5.08 11.36 2.48
N ALA A 114 -6.40 11.33 2.22
CA ALA A 114 -6.98 11.79 0.96
C ALA A 114 -6.80 13.30 0.71
N ALA A 115 -6.62 14.11 1.76
CA ALA A 115 -6.38 15.55 1.66
C ALA A 115 -4.89 15.93 1.79
N HIS A 116 -3.97 14.97 1.71
CA HIS A 116 -2.56 15.22 1.93
C HIS A 116 -1.95 16.21 0.92
N ARG A 117 -0.99 17.03 1.36
CA ARG A 117 -0.38 18.08 0.51
C ARG A 117 0.33 17.52 -0.73
N ASP A 118 0.91 16.33 -0.60
CA ASP A 118 1.66 15.68 -1.66
C ASP A 118 0.72 14.90 -2.60
N PRO A 119 0.72 15.18 -3.92
CA PRO A 119 -0.17 14.52 -4.87
C PRO A 119 0.05 13.00 -4.95
N ARG A 120 1.27 12.49 -4.67
CA ARG A 120 1.52 11.05 -4.66
C ARG A 120 0.73 10.34 -3.57
N VAL A 121 0.62 10.96 -2.40
CA VAL A 121 -0.18 10.42 -1.29
C VAL A 121 -1.66 10.48 -1.65
N ARG A 122 -2.15 11.58 -2.25
CA ARG A 122 -3.54 11.67 -2.70
C ARG A 122 -3.87 10.66 -3.80
N TYR A 123 -2.94 10.40 -4.72
CA TYR A 123 -3.05 9.34 -5.71
C TYR A 123 -3.19 7.98 -5.03
N GLY A 124 -2.33 7.69 -4.05
CA GLY A 124 -2.42 6.46 -3.26
C GLY A 124 -3.77 6.32 -2.58
N ALA A 125 -4.33 7.41 -2.06
CA ALA A 125 -5.65 7.43 -1.43
C ALA A 125 -6.76 7.16 -2.46
N ALA A 126 -6.72 7.79 -3.63
CA ALA A 126 -7.66 7.51 -4.73
C ALA A 126 -7.61 6.02 -5.14
N TYR A 127 -6.40 5.46 -5.24
CA TYR A 127 -6.20 4.04 -5.53
C TYR A 127 -6.76 3.15 -4.42
N ALA A 128 -6.46 3.42 -3.15
CA ALA A 128 -6.84 2.58 -2.03
C ALA A 128 -8.36 2.60 -1.79
N LEU A 129 -8.98 3.79 -1.85
CA LEU A 129 -10.41 3.99 -1.58
C LEU A 129 -11.27 3.00 -2.38
N GLN A 130 -11.07 2.89 -3.70
CA GLN A 130 -11.89 2.01 -4.56
C GLN A 130 -11.87 0.52 -4.12
N HIS A 131 -10.86 0.09 -3.36
CA HIS A 131 -10.70 -1.28 -2.88
C HIS A 131 -11.22 -1.49 -1.45
N VAL A 132 -11.36 -0.42 -0.66
CA VAL A 132 -11.65 -0.51 0.79
C VAL A 132 -12.96 0.14 1.21
N LEU A 133 -13.81 0.57 0.25
CA LEU A 133 -15.15 1.11 0.53
C LEU A 133 -16.08 0.08 1.21
N GLY A 134 -15.82 -1.21 1.06
CA GLY A 134 -16.73 -2.28 1.49
C GLY A 134 -17.91 -2.50 0.54
N ASP A 135 -18.82 -3.38 0.94
CA ASP A 135 -20.06 -3.70 0.22
C ASP A 135 -21.23 -3.79 1.23
N PRO A 136 -22.17 -2.81 1.24
CA PRO A 136 -22.25 -1.66 0.34
C PRO A 136 -21.14 -0.63 0.59
N PRO A 137 -20.83 0.24 -0.39
CA PRO A 137 -19.80 1.26 -0.25
C PRO A 137 -20.05 2.23 0.92
N ASP A 138 -19.03 2.47 1.74
CA ASP A 138 -19.06 3.47 2.81
C ASP A 138 -19.28 4.88 2.25
N ARG A 139 -20.21 5.62 2.86
CA ARG A 139 -20.62 6.96 2.40
C ARG A 139 -19.50 7.98 2.52
N THR A 140 -18.70 7.91 3.58
CA THR A 140 -17.61 8.87 3.84
C THR A 140 -16.47 8.61 2.88
N GLY A 141 -16.11 7.34 2.67
CA GLY A 141 -15.13 6.93 1.67
C GLY A 141 -15.54 7.34 0.26
N LEU A 142 -16.81 7.15 -0.12
CA LEU A 142 -17.32 7.58 -1.42
C LEU A 142 -17.30 9.10 -1.58
N ALA A 143 -17.60 9.86 -0.52
CA ALA A 143 -17.49 11.31 -0.53
C ALA A 143 -16.04 11.78 -0.70
N ALA A 144 -15.09 11.15 0.00
CA ALA A 144 -13.66 11.43 -0.16
C ALA A 144 -13.20 11.14 -1.59
N LEU A 145 -13.60 10.01 -2.17
CA LEU A 145 -13.29 9.64 -3.54
C LEU A 145 -13.87 10.62 -4.56
N ARG A 146 -15.11 11.08 -4.35
CA ARG A 146 -15.74 12.14 -5.17
C ARG A 146 -15.02 13.48 -5.04
N SER A 147 -14.48 13.82 -3.87
CA SER A 147 -13.67 15.03 -3.71
C SER A 147 -12.39 14.94 -4.55
N LEU A 148 -11.75 13.78 -4.59
CA LEU A 148 -10.52 13.55 -5.37
C LEU A 148 -10.76 13.61 -6.88
N THR A 149 -11.99 13.47 -7.40
CA THR A 149 -12.24 13.67 -8.85
C THR A 149 -12.06 15.14 -9.28
N LEU A 150 -11.97 16.06 -8.32
CA LEU A 150 -11.74 17.49 -8.54
C LEU A 150 -10.29 17.89 -8.22
N ASP A 151 -9.39 16.92 -8.02
CA ASP A 151 -8.00 17.20 -7.71
C ASP A 151 -7.32 17.99 -8.85
N ALA A 152 -6.36 18.85 -8.48
CA ALA A 152 -5.58 19.61 -9.44
C ALA A 152 -4.61 18.71 -10.23
N ASP A 153 -4.21 17.59 -9.64
CA ASP A 153 -3.40 16.57 -10.30
C ASP A 153 -4.29 15.64 -11.13
N ALA A 154 -4.00 15.55 -12.44
CA ALA A 154 -4.83 14.82 -13.39
C ALA A 154 -4.82 13.30 -13.14
N ASP A 155 -3.72 12.75 -12.63
CA ASP A 155 -3.63 11.32 -12.35
C ASP A 155 -4.46 10.97 -11.11
N VAL A 156 -4.43 11.84 -10.08
CA VAL A 156 -5.31 11.70 -8.90
C VAL A 156 -6.78 11.75 -9.31
N ALA A 157 -7.16 12.77 -10.10
CA ALA A 157 -8.54 12.95 -10.56
C ALA A 157 -9.01 11.78 -11.45
N GLY A 158 -8.12 11.26 -12.30
CA GLY A 158 -8.39 10.11 -13.18
C GLY A 158 -8.67 8.83 -12.39
N TRP A 159 -7.81 8.49 -11.42
CA TRP A 159 -8.02 7.31 -10.58
C TRP A 159 -9.26 7.42 -9.70
N ALA A 160 -9.51 8.61 -9.14
CA ALA A 160 -10.71 8.85 -8.37
C ALA A 160 -11.99 8.66 -9.21
N SER A 161 -11.97 9.14 -10.47
CA SER A 161 -13.10 9.01 -11.39
C SER A 161 -13.39 7.55 -11.74
N LEU A 162 -12.34 6.75 -11.98
CA LEU A 162 -12.47 5.30 -12.16
C LEU A 162 -13.08 4.64 -10.92
N GLY A 163 -12.59 4.99 -9.73
CA GLY A 163 -13.07 4.44 -8.48
C GLY A 163 -14.55 4.75 -8.21
N VAL A 164 -15.02 5.98 -8.49
CA VAL A 164 -16.45 6.33 -8.40
C VAL A 164 -17.27 5.47 -9.36
N ALA A 165 -16.85 5.34 -10.62
CA ALA A 165 -17.56 4.56 -11.62
C ALA A 165 -17.69 3.07 -11.21
N LEU A 166 -16.62 2.49 -10.65
CA LEU A 166 -16.63 1.10 -10.15
C LEU A 166 -17.47 0.93 -8.88
N ALA A 167 -17.59 1.96 -8.04
CA ALA A 167 -18.39 1.90 -6.83
C ALA A 167 -19.89 2.03 -7.12
N THR A 168 -20.28 2.91 -8.05
CA THR A 168 -21.70 3.17 -8.39
C THR A 168 -22.22 2.28 -9.52
N GLY A 169 -21.34 1.75 -10.37
CA GLY A 169 -21.73 0.86 -11.47
C GLY A 169 -22.21 -0.53 -11.02
N ARG A 170 -22.07 -0.86 -9.72
CA ARG A 170 -22.58 -2.12 -9.12
C ARG A 170 -24.05 -2.04 -8.69
N GLU A 171 -24.69 -0.87 -8.86
CA GLU A 171 -26.10 -0.64 -8.53
C GLU A 171 -27.06 -0.85 -9.74
N LEU A 172 -26.55 -1.37 -10.87
CA LEU A 172 -27.32 -1.72 -12.08
C LEU A 172 -27.33 -3.23 -12.31
#